data_AF-A0A382ZWL0-F1
#
_entry.id   AF-A0A382ZWL0-F1
#
_cell.length_a   1.000
_cell.length_b   1.000
_cell.length_c   1.000
_cell.angle_alpha   90.00
_cell.angle_beta   90.00
_cell.angle_gamma   90.00
#
_symmetry.space_group_name_H-M   'P 1'
#
loop_
_entity.id
_entity.type
_entity.pdbx_description
1 polymer ?
#
loop_
_entity_poly.entity_id
_entity_poly.type
_entity_poly.pdbx_seq_one_letter_code
_entity_poly.pdbx_strand_id
1 'polypeptide(L)'
;MTDLSVTERVLGGLWGAVVGDALGVPVEFQSREQLRQNPVQDIRGYGTYHQPAGTWSDDSSLMLCTVEGLADGFDTGRLGMLFTRWLNQAHWTPWEQVFDVGGTTLMAINRLSQGVEPEQAGLIDENSNGNGSLMRILPVALRYFDLPSEELLDHAHRASALTHRHVRGQMACGFYCTMVSALLQGADKIEAYLQAIRATKPV
;
A
#
# COMPACT_ATOMS: atom_id res chain seq x y z
N MET A 1 -17.26 23.02 -6.88
CA MET A 1 -16.03 22.35 -6.40
C MET A 1 -14.89 22.92 -7.22
N THR A 2 -13.86 23.46 -6.57
CA THR A 2 -12.63 23.83 -7.26
C THR A 2 -12.04 22.58 -7.91
N ASP A 3 -11.68 22.69 -9.19
CA ASP A 3 -11.08 21.57 -9.91
C ASP A 3 -9.66 21.37 -9.37
N LEU A 4 -9.43 20.25 -8.68
CA LEU A 4 -8.14 19.93 -8.08
C LEU A 4 -7.15 19.53 -9.17
N SER A 5 -5.97 20.15 -9.15
CA SER A 5 -4.85 19.77 -10.01
C SER A 5 -4.42 18.32 -9.76
N VAL A 6 -3.73 17.72 -10.74
CA VAL A 6 -3.13 16.38 -10.58
C VAL A 6 -2.21 16.33 -9.36
N THR A 7 -1.40 17.36 -9.13
CA THR A 7 -0.51 17.45 -7.97
C THR A 7 -1.29 17.43 -6.65
N GLU A 8 -2.38 18.19 -6.54
CA GLU A 8 -3.23 18.18 -5.34
C GLU A 8 -3.89 16.82 -5.11
N ARG A 9 -4.29 16.11 -6.18
CA ARG A 9 -4.86 14.76 -6.09
C ARG A 9 -3.81 13.73 -5.66
N VAL A 10 -2.60 13.81 -6.20
CA VAL A 10 -1.46 12.94 -5.82
C VAL A 10 -1.11 13.15 -4.36
N LEU A 11 -0.92 14.40 -3.93
CA LEU A 11 -0.64 14.73 -2.53
C LEU A 11 -1.81 14.30 -1.64
N GLY A 12 -3.04 14.60 -2.02
CA GLY A 12 -4.23 14.19 -1.27
C GLY A 12 -4.37 12.68 -1.11
N GLY A 13 -3.98 11.89 -2.12
CA GLY A 13 -3.91 10.43 -2.03
C GLY A 13 -2.89 9.96 -0.99
N LEU A 14 -1.66 10.49 -1.04
CA LEU A 14 -0.60 10.13 -0.10
C LEU A 14 -0.94 10.56 1.34
N TRP A 15 -1.36 11.82 1.53
CA TRP A 15 -1.78 12.32 2.84
C TRP A 15 -2.99 11.56 3.38
N GLY A 16 -3.97 11.27 2.52
CA GLY A 16 -5.16 10.52 2.89
C GLY A 16 -4.83 9.10 3.36
N ALA A 17 -3.87 8.43 2.72
CA ALA A 17 -3.40 7.12 3.15
C ALA A 17 -2.73 7.19 4.55
N VAL A 18 -1.81 8.14 4.77
CA VAL A 18 -1.12 8.30 6.06
C VAL A 18 -2.07 8.67 7.19
N VAL A 19 -3.01 9.58 6.92
CA VAL A 19 -4.03 9.98 7.91
C VAL A 19 -4.99 8.84 8.19
N GLY A 20 -5.40 8.08 7.17
CA GLY A 20 -6.26 6.92 7.32
C GLY A 20 -5.64 5.82 8.18
N ASP A 21 -4.36 5.54 7.95
CA ASP A 21 -3.54 4.63 8.75
C ASP A 21 -3.47 5.11 10.21
N ALA A 22 -3.03 6.35 10.47
CA ALA A 22 -2.92 6.89 11.82
C ALA A 22 -4.26 6.94 12.60
N LEU A 23 -5.40 7.07 11.90
CA LEU A 23 -6.73 6.95 12.50
C LEU A 23 -7.10 5.50 12.84
N GLY A 24 -6.60 4.52 12.06
CA GLY A 24 -6.87 3.10 12.18
C GLY A 24 -6.02 2.39 13.25
N VAL A 25 -4.74 2.76 13.40
CA VAL A 25 -3.78 2.12 14.33
C VAL A 25 -4.33 1.93 15.75
N PRO A 26 -4.94 2.93 16.42
CA PRO A 26 -5.40 2.77 17.80
C PRO A 26 -6.57 1.80 17.96
N VAL A 27 -7.27 1.48 16.86
CA VAL A 27 -8.50 0.68 16.87
C VAL A 27 -8.37 -0.64 16.12
N GLU A 28 -7.17 -1.01 15.71
CA GLU A 28 -6.94 -2.30 15.08
C GLU A 28 -7.37 -3.46 16.00
N PHE A 29 -7.94 -4.52 15.41
CA PHE A 29 -8.54 -5.67 16.09
C PHE A 29 -9.78 -5.37 16.96
N GLN A 30 -10.23 -4.12 17.06
CA GLN A 30 -11.53 -3.83 17.68
C GLN A 30 -12.68 -4.31 16.81
N SER A 31 -13.72 -4.83 17.45
CA SER A 31 -14.92 -5.26 16.76
C SER A 31 -15.75 -4.06 16.28
N ARG A 32 -16.54 -4.28 15.23
CA ARG A 32 -17.50 -3.26 14.75
C ARG A 32 -18.50 -2.83 15.82
N GLU A 33 -18.84 -3.71 16.77
CA GLU A 33 -19.75 -3.38 17.86
C GLU A 33 -19.10 -2.41 18.86
N GLN A 34 -17.84 -2.67 19.23
CA GLN A 34 -17.06 -1.76 20.09
C GLN A 34 -16.94 -0.37 19.43
N LEU A 35 -16.66 -0.32 18.12
CA LEU A 35 -16.55 0.94 17.38
C LEU A 35 -17.88 1.67 17.16
N ARG A 36 -19.03 1.00 17.22
CA ARG A 36 -20.33 1.69 17.25
C ARG A 36 -20.56 2.42 18.58
N GLN A 37 -20.08 1.85 19.68
CA GLN A 37 -20.21 2.43 21.01
C GLN A 37 -19.16 3.54 21.26
N ASN A 38 -17.98 3.41 20.65
CA ASN A 38 -16.90 4.39 20.74
C ASN A 38 -16.31 4.74 19.35
N PRO A 39 -17.07 5.43 18.48
CA PRO A 39 -16.66 5.70 17.11
C PRO A 39 -15.43 6.60 17.06
N VAL A 40 -14.51 6.34 16.12
CA VAL A 40 -13.36 7.21 15.84
C VAL A 40 -13.85 8.52 15.23
N GLN A 41 -13.63 9.62 15.95
CA GLN A 41 -14.06 10.97 15.56
C GLN A 41 -12.88 11.94 15.36
N ASP A 42 -11.71 11.59 15.89
CA ASP A 42 -10.48 12.37 15.82
C ASP A 42 -9.29 11.41 15.98
N ILE A 43 -8.07 11.91 15.75
CA ILE A 43 -6.82 11.18 15.97
C ILE A 43 -6.71 10.82 17.46
N ARG A 44 -6.48 9.53 17.72
CA ARG A 44 -6.32 8.96 19.07
C ARG A 44 -4.92 8.35 19.21
N GLY A 45 -4.48 8.20 20.45
CA GLY A 45 -3.29 7.44 20.79
C GLY A 45 -3.59 6.29 21.75
N TYR A 46 -2.55 5.53 22.07
CA TYR A 46 -2.44 4.54 23.14
C TYR A 46 -3.40 3.34 23.05
N GLY A 47 -3.83 2.99 21.83
CA GLY A 47 -4.65 1.81 21.54
C GLY A 47 -3.85 0.51 21.39
N THR A 48 -4.14 -0.25 20.33
CA THR A 48 -3.61 -1.61 20.08
C THR A 48 -2.11 -1.78 20.34
N TYR A 49 -1.28 -0.87 19.82
CA TYR A 49 0.19 -0.93 19.98
C TYR A 49 0.74 0.09 20.99
N HIS A 50 -0.12 0.73 21.78
CA HIS A 50 0.27 1.74 22.77
C HIS A 50 1.09 2.93 22.20
N GLN A 51 0.87 3.28 20.93
CA GLN A 51 1.58 4.36 20.26
C GLN A 51 0.96 5.74 20.50
N PRO A 52 1.73 6.85 20.53
CA PRO A 52 1.19 8.21 20.64
C PRO A 52 0.20 8.56 19.51
N ALA A 53 -0.64 9.57 19.76
CA ALA A 53 -1.59 10.05 18.78
C ALA A 53 -0.89 10.53 17.49
N GLY A 54 -1.41 10.12 16.32
CA GLY A 54 -0.88 10.49 15.01
C GLY A 54 0.22 9.56 14.48
N THR A 55 0.52 8.47 15.18
CA THR A 55 1.49 7.46 14.74
C THR A 55 0.91 6.62 13.60
N TRP A 56 1.61 6.56 12.45
CA TRP A 56 1.32 5.68 11.32
C TRP A 56 2.06 4.32 11.45
N SER A 57 1.59 3.27 10.76
CA SER A 57 2.13 1.90 10.86
C SER A 57 3.04 1.51 9.69
N ASP A 58 3.17 0.19 9.50
CA ASP A 58 3.78 -0.44 8.34
C ASP A 58 3.08 -0.08 7.02
N ASP A 59 1.75 0.15 7.00
CA ASP A 59 1.00 0.62 5.84
C ASP A 59 1.66 1.86 5.24
N SER A 60 1.78 2.94 6.02
CA SER A 60 2.39 4.19 5.57
C SER A 60 3.90 4.07 5.39
N SER A 61 4.61 3.37 6.27
CA SER A 61 6.07 3.26 6.19
C SER A 61 6.50 2.55 4.90
N LEU A 62 5.83 1.44 4.55
CA LEU A 62 6.10 0.73 3.30
C LEU A 62 5.56 1.47 2.06
N MET A 63 4.47 2.23 2.19
CA MET A 63 4.01 3.12 1.13
C MET A 63 5.08 4.20 0.84
N LEU A 64 5.64 4.85 1.87
CA LEU A 64 6.69 5.86 1.73
C LEU A 64 7.98 5.27 1.14
N CYS A 65 8.35 4.04 1.52
CA CYS A 65 9.40 3.30 0.82
C CYS A 65 9.09 3.12 -0.67
N THR A 66 7.83 2.84 -1.02
CA THR A 66 7.41 2.73 -2.42
C THR A 66 7.50 4.09 -3.14
N VAL A 67 7.14 5.20 -2.49
CA VAL A 67 7.33 6.56 -3.04
C VAL A 67 8.81 6.82 -3.35
N GLU A 68 9.71 6.60 -2.38
CA GLU A 68 11.15 6.81 -2.56
C GLU A 68 11.74 5.87 -3.64
N GLY A 69 11.25 4.64 -3.70
CA GLY A 69 11.72 3.64 -4.65
C GLY A 69 11.38 3.96 -6.10
N LEU A 70 10.22 4.60 -6.34
CA LEU A 70 9.72 4.92 -7.68
C LEU A 70 10.15 6.31 -8.20
N ALA A 71 10.82 7.12 -7.37
CA ALA A 71 11.20 8.49 -7.73
C ALA A 71 12.03 8.57 -9.02
N ASP A 72 12.93 7.60 -9.23
CA ASP A 72 13.87 7.54 -10.36
C ASP A 72 13.46 6.54 -11.46
N GLY A 73 12.28 5.91 -11.33
CA GLY A 73 11.81 4.87 -12.25
C GLY A 73 11.37 3.59 -11.54
N PHE A 74 10.89 2.62 -12.33
CA PHE A 74 10.37 1.37 -11.78
C PHE A 74 11.51 0.35 -11.64
N ASP A 75 11.95 0.13 -10.40
CA ASP A 75 13.01 -0.83 -10.06
C ASP A 75 12.61 -1.64 -8.82
N THR A 76 12.36 -2.94 -9.02
CA THR A 76 11.97 -3.87 -7.96
C THR A 76 13.14 -4.21 -7.02
N GLY A 77 14.39 -4.10 -7.48
CA GLY A 77 15.58 -4.20 -6.65
C GLY A 77 15.67 -3.05 -5.65
N ARG A 78 15.47 -1.81 -6.12
CA ARG A 78 15.42 -0.63 -5.25
C ARG A 78 14.28 -0.70 -4.23
N LEU A 79 13.09 -1.10 -4.66
CA LEU A 79 11.95 -1.28 -3.76
C LEU A 79 12.24 -2.34 -2.68
N GLY A 80 12.80 -3.50 -3.07
CA GLY A 80 13.15 -4.57 -2.14
C GLY A 80 14.21 -4.14 -1.12
N MET A 81 15.22 -3.38 -1.56
CA MET A 81 16.22 -2.77 -0.68
C MET A 81 15.57 -1.82 0.33
N LEU A 82 14.65 -0.95 -0.10
CA LEU A 82 13.99 0.00 0.80
C LEU A 82 13.09 -0.69 1.82
N PHE A 83 12.36 -1.74 1.45
CA PHE A 83 11.58 -2.55 2.40
C PHE A 83 12.48 -3.25 3.42
N THR A 84 13.65 -3.71 2.98
CA THR A 84 14.67 -4.30 3.86
C THR A 84 15.22 -3.26 4.84
N ARG A 85 15.45 -2.01 4.38
CA ARG A 85 15.86 -0.90 5.26
C ARG A 85 14.76 -0.49 6.24
N TRP A 86 13.50 -0.47 5.83
CA TRP A 86 12.39 -0.24 6.75
C TRP A 86 12.40 -1.26 7.87
N LEU A 87 12.42 -2.56 7.54
CA LEU A 87 12.36 -3.61 8.55
C LEU A 87 13.59 -3.64 9.46
N ASN A 88 14.79 -3.55 8.89
CA ASN A 88 16.04 -3.79 9.62
C ASN A 88 16.69 -2.52 10.19
N GLN A 89 16.29 -1.34 9.72
CA GLN A 89 16.89 -0.04 10.09
C GLN A 89 15.82 1.00 10.46
N ALA A 90 14.56 0.59 10.59
CA ALA A 90 13.43 1.46 10.91
C ALA A 90 13.26 2.67 9.97
N HIS A 91 13.72 2.54 8.73
CA HIS A 91 13.61 3.58 7.70
C HIS A 91 12.14 3.94 7.44
N TRP A 92 11.78 5.22 7.37
CA TRP A 92 10.39 5.72 7.25
C TRP A 92 9.42 5.37 8.39
N THR A 93 9.91 4.85 9.52
CA THR A 93 9.07 4.70 10.71
C THR A 93 8.92 6.04 11.44
N PRO A 94 7.82 6.25 12.19
CA PRO A 94 7.60 7.50 12.94
C PRO A 94 8.52 7.65 14.16
N TRP A 95 9.04 6.55 14.71
CA TRP A 95 9.74 6.52 16.00
C TRP A 95 11.05 5.72 15.97
N GLU A 96 11.70 5.61 14.81
CA GLU A 96 12.93 4.81 14.61
C GLU A 96 12.78 3.36 15.09
N GLN A 97 11.55 2.85 15.06
CA GLN A 97 11.21 1.49 15.46
C GLN A 97 10.06 0.96 14.62
N VAL A 98 10.18 -0.29 14.17
CA VAL A 98 9.08 -1.07 13.63
C VAL A 98 8.30 -1.68 14.80
N PHE A 99 7.01 -1.34 14.91
CA PHE A 99 6.14 -1.86 15.98
C PHE A 99 5.06 -2.82 15.48
N ASP A 100 4.83 -2.88 14.18
CA ASP A 100 3.90 -3.81 13.53
C ASP A 100 4.48 -4.28 12.18
N VAL A 101 4.21 -5.54 11.86
CA VAL A 101 4.52 -6.16 10.57
C VAL A 101 3.73 -7.46 10.41
N GLY A 102 2.93 -7.53 9.34
CA GLY A 102 2.25 -8.77 8.97
C GLY A 102 3.22 -9.92 8.66
N GLY A 103 2.87 -11.15 9.08
CA GLY A 103 3.74 -12.32 8.93
C GLY A 103 4.22 -12.61 7.50
N THR A 104 3.35 -12.45 6.50
CA THR A 104 3.71 -12.61 5.07
C THR A 104 4.72 -11.56 4.62
N THR A 105 4.53 -10.31 5.01
CA THR A 105 5.46 -9.20 4.75
C THR A 105 6.81 -9.47 5.40
N LEU A 106 6.83 -9.86 6.68
CA LEU A 106 8.04 -10.19 7.42
C LEU A 106 8.84 -11.31 6.72
N MET A 107 8.17 -12.42 6.39
CA MET A 107 8.82 -13.56 5.73
C MET A 107 9.42 -13.18 4.37
N ALA A 108 8.70 -12.38 3.57
CA ALA A 108 9.18 -11.97 2.27
C ALA A 108 10.36 -10.98 2.35
N ILE A 109 10.33 -10.03 3.29
CA ILE A 109 11.46 -9.10 3.49
C ILE A 109 12.70 -9.84 4.03
N ASN A 110 12.51 -10.87 4.85
CA ASN A 110 13.62 -11.75 5.24
C ASN A 110 14.21 -12.49 4.03
N ARG A 111 13.38 -12.94 3.08
CA ARG A 111 13.86 -13.53 1.81
C ARG A 111 14.64 -12.51 0.97
N LEU A 112 14.17 -11.27 0.87
CA LEU A 112 14.90 -10.17 0.22
C LEU A 112 16.27 -9.95 0.89
N SER A 113 16.31 -9.92 2.22
CA SER A 113 17.54 -9.76 3.00
C SER A 113 18.55 -10.90 2.77
N GLN A 114 18.06 -12.08 2.39
CA GLN A 114 18.88 -13.26 2.06
C GLN A 114 19.30 -13.31 0.59
N GLY A 115 18.97 -12.28 -0.21
CA GLY A 115 19.36 -12.19 -1.62
C GLY A 115 18.43 -12.95 -2.57
N VAL A 116 17.21 -13.30 -2.15
CA VAL A 116 16.20 -13.79 -3.10
C VAL A 116 15.81 -12.65 -4.05
N GLU A 117 15.78 -12.95 -5.36
CA GLU A 117 15.36 -12.01 -6.38
C GLU A 117 14.03 -11.32 -6.01
N PRO A 118 13.91 -9.99 -6.12
CA PRO A 118 12.80 -9.24 -5.53
C PRO A 118 11.41 -9.74 -5.93
N GLU A 119 11.19 -9.98 -7.21
CA GLU A 119 9.90 -10.44 -7.73
C GLU A 119 9.61 -11.93 -7.41
N GLN A 120 10.58 -12.64 -6.83
CA GLN A 120 10.44 -14.02 -6.33
C GLN A 120 10.38 -14.11 -4.80
N ALA A 121 10.54 -12.98 -4.09
CA ALA A 121 10.60 -12.96 -2.64
C ALA A 121 9.23 -13.17 -1.98
N GLY A 122 8.14 -12.70 -2.59
CA GLY A 122 6.81 -12.85 -2.04
C GLY A 122 6.34 -14.30 -1.95
N LEU A 123 5.38 -14.54 -1.06
CA LEU A 123 4.82 -15.87 -0.84
C LEU A 123 3.63 -16.14 -1.77
N ILE A 124 3.43 -17.41 -2.12
CA ILE A 124 2.44 -17.87 -3.13
C ILE A 124 1.29 -18.68 -2.55
N ASP A 125 1.39 -19.15 -1.31
CA ASP A 125 0.39 -20.03 -0.71
C ASP A 125 -0.93 -19.28 -0.43
N GLU A 126 -2.01 -20.04 -0.26
CA GLU A 126 -3.36 -19.48 -0.10
C GLU A 126 -3.49 -18.56 1.11
N ASN A 127 -2.72 -18.78 2.18
CA ASN A 127 -2.77 -17.96 3.40
C ASN A 127 -1.93 -16.67 3.27
N SER A 128 -1.12 -16.55 2.22
CA SER A 128 -0.31 -15.36 1.93
C SER A 128 -1.06 -14.32 1.10
N ASN A 129 -2.35 -14.13 1.38
CA ASN A 129 -3.27 -13.28 0.60
C ASN A 129 -3.83 -12.08 1.40
N GLY A 130 -3.14 -11.67 2.47
CA GLY A 130 -3.45 -10.47 3.26
C GLY A 130 -3.30 -9.16 2.47
N ASN A 131 -3.57 -8.04 3.15
CA ASN A 131 -3.53 -6.68 2.57
C ASN A 131 -2.11 -6.11 2.34
N GLY A 132 -1.05 -6.80 2.80
CA GLY A 132 0.30 -6.22 2.93
C GLY A 132 0.96 -5.72 1.63
N SER A 133 0.51 -6.17 0.45
CA SER A 133 0.89 -5.54 -0.82
C SER A 133 -0.04 -4.39 -1.22
N LEU A 134 -1.34 -4.53 -1.00
CA LEU A 134 -2.35 -3.55 -1.37
C LEU A 134 -2.20 -2.23 -0.62
N MET A 135 -1.96 -2.29 0.69
CA MET A 135 -1.86 -1.10 1.56
C MET A 135 -0.76 -0.11 1.12
N ARG A 136 0.26 -0.61 0.42
CA ARG A 136 1.43 0.16 -0.03
C ARG A 136 1.50 0.39 -1.54
N ILE A 137 0.48 0.00 -2.31
CA ILE A 137 0.54 0.01 -3.79
C ILE A 137 0.24 1.38 -4.40
N LEU A 138 -0.41 2.29 -3.66
CA LEU A 138 -0.88 3.58 -4.16
C LEU A 138 0.18 4.36 -4.97
N PRO A 139 1.47 4.45 -4.57
CA PRO A 139 2.46 5.20 -5.33
C PRO A 139 2.72 4.65 -6.74
N VAL A 140 2.52 3.34 -6.98
CA VAL A 140 2.59 2.76 -8.33
C VAL A 140 1.53 3.41 -9.22
N ALA A 141 0.29 3.46 -8.73
CA ALA A 141 -0.82 4.06 -9.47
C ALA A 141 -0.62 5.57 -9.68
N LEU A 142 -0.14 6.30 -8.67
CA LEU A 142 0.09 7.74 -8.77
C LEU A 142 1.22 8.09 -9.75
N ARG A 143 2.29 7.29 -9.80
CA ARG A 143 3.46 7.56 -10.64
C ARG A 143 3.25 7.21 -12.11
N TYR A 144 2.41 6.21 -12.38
CA TYR A 144 2.24 5.58 -13.70
C TYR A 144 0.79 5.61 -14.16
N PHE A 145 0.01 6.59 -13.70
CA PHE A 145 -1.43 6.68 -13.98
C PHE A 145 -1.75 6.85 -15.47
N ASP A 146 -0.81 7.35 -16.25
CA ASP A 146 -0.90 7.66 -17.68
C ASP A 146 -0.37 6.54 -18.59
N LEU A 147 0.18 5.45 -18.01
CA LEU A 147 0.59 4.28 -18.78
C LEU A 147 -0.62 3.52 -19.35
N PRO A 148 -0.43 2.77 -20.45
CA PRO A 148 -1.40 1.78 -20.90
C PRO A 148 -1.78 0.81 -19.76
N SER A 149 -3.03 0.38 -19.74
CA SER A 149 -3.55 -0.45 -18.64
C SER A 149 -2.74 -1.73 -18.42
N GLU A 150 -2.23 -2.37 -19.47
CA GLU A 150 -1.44 -3.59 -19.35
C GLU A 150 -0.10 -3.34 -18.64
N GLU A 151 0.56 -2.21 -18.93
CA GLU A 151 1.82 -1.83 -18.29
C GLU A 151 1.62 -1.42 -16.83
N LEU A 152 0.54 -0.69 -16.52
CA LEU A 152 0.19 -0.37 -15.14
C LEU A 152 -0.10 -1.63 -14.31
N LEU A 153 -0.81 -2.61 -14.90
CA LEU A 153 -1.08 -3.90 -14.27
C LEU A 153 0.21 -4.69 -14.06
N ASP A 154 1.13 -4.71 -15.02
CA ASP A 154 2.46 -5.32 -14.86
C ASP A 154 3.21 -4.71 -13.66
N HIS A 155 3.30 -3.38 -13.59
CA HIS A 155 3.94 -2.69 -12.48
C HIS A 155 3.28 -3.01 -11.12
N ALA A 156 1.95 -3.03 -11.07
CA ALA A 156 1.22 -3.38 -9.84
C ALA A 156 1.50 -4.82 -9.41
N HIS A 157 1.49 -5.78 -10.34
CA HIS A 157 1.73 -7.19 -10.05
C HIS A 157 3.17 -7.46 -9.60
N ARG A 158 4.14 -6.82 -10.24
CA ARG A 158 5.57 -6.92 -9.90
C ARG A 158 5.87 -6.26 -8.55
N ALA A 159 5.29 -5.10 -8.26
CA ALA A 159 5.42 -4.44 -6.96
C ALA A 159 4.76 -5.24 -5.81
N SER A 160 3.62 -5.90 -6.09
CA SER A 160 2.98 -6.83 -5.14
C SER A 160 3.90 -8.02 -4.85
N ALA A 161 4.52 -8.58 -5.90
CA ALA A 161 5.32 -9.80 -5.85
C ALA A 161 6.54 -9.73 -4.91
N LEU A 162 6.98 -8.53 -4.51
CA LEU A 162 8.01 -8.35 -3.49
C LEU A 162 7.63 -8.94 -2.14
N THR A 163 6.33 -9.06 -1.86
CA THR A 163 5.85 -9.61 -0.57
C THR A 163 4.71 -10.61 -0.71
N HIS A 164 3.78 -10.35 -1.64
CA HIS A 164 2.57 -11.13 -1.84
C HIS A 164 2.49 -11.49 -3.34
N ARG A 165 2.79 -12.75 -3.66
CA ARG A 165 2.71 -13.31 -5.02
C ARG A 165 1.43 -14.13 -5.24
N HIS A 166 0.60 -14.25 -4.22
CA HIS A 166 -0.70 -14.89 -4.38
C HIS A 166 -1.58 -14.08 -5.36
N VAL A 167 -2.21 -14.78 -6.30
CA VAL A 167 -2.98 -14.17 -7.41
C VAL A 167 -4.05 -13.19 -6.93
N ARG A 168 -4.72 -13.47 -5.80
CA ARG A 168 -5.72 -12.55 -5.23
C ARG A 168 -5.12 -11.21 -4.81
N GLY A 169 -3.91 -11.21 -4.23
CA GLY A 169 -3.21 -9.99 -3.84
C GLY A 169 -2.80 -9.16 -5.05
N GLN A 170 -2.28 -9.83 -6.09
CA GLN A 170 -1.92 -9.18 -7.35
C GLN A 170 -3.14 -8.58 -8.05
N MET A 171 -4.24 -9.35 -8.18
CA MET A 171 -5.50 -8.85 -8.75
C MET A 171 -6.04 -7.65 -7.98
N ALA A 172 -6.00 -7.67 -6.64
CA ALA A 172 -6.45 -6.55 -5.82
C ALA A 172 -5.59 -5.30 -6.02
N CYS A 173 -4.26 -5.46 -6.10
CA CYS A 173 -3.32 -4.38 -6.39
C CYS A 173 -3.58 -3.77 -7.77
N GLY A 174 -3.74 -4.61 -8.80
CA GLY A 174 -4.06 -4.18 -10.15
C GLY A 174 -5.39 -3.43 -10.22
N PHE A 175 -6.43 -3.96 -9.58
CA PHE A 175 -7.76 -3.33 -9.53
C PHE A 175 -7.70 -1.94 -8.90
N TYR A 176 -7.02 -1.83 -7.75
CA TYR A 176 -6.84 -0.56 -7.05
C TYR A 176 -6.05 0.44 -7.91
N CYS A 177 -4.97 0.00 -8.56
CA CYS A 177 -4.17 0.87 -9.42
C CYS A 177 -4.96 1.40 -10.61
N THR A 178 -5.75 0.55 -11.28
CA THR A 178 -6.60 0.98 -12.39
C THR A 178 -7.66 1.97 -11.93
N MET A 179 -8.28 1.75 -10.77
CA MET A 179 -9.27 2.68 -10.22
C MET A 179 -8.64 4.05 -9.93
N VAL A 180 -7.47 4.09 -9.30
CA VAL A 180 -6.75 5.35 -9.02
C VAL A 180 -6.32 6.05 -10.30
N SER A 181 -5.83 5.30 -11.29
CA SER A 181 -5.47 5.85 -12.60
C SER A 181 -6.66 6.54 -13.28
N ALA A 182 -7.83 5.89 -13.32
CA ALA A 182 -9.04 6.49 -13.88
C ALA A 182 -9.47 7.76 -13.13
N LEU A 183 -9.41 7.76 -11.79
CA LEU A 183 -9.71 8.94 -10.97
C LEU A 183 -8.76 10.11 -11.24
N LEU A 184 -7.48 9.84 -11.51
CA LEU A 184 -6.50 10.87 -11.88
C LEU A 184 -6.71 11.38 -13.31
N GLN A 185 -7.22 10.55 -14.21
CA GLN A 185 -7.61 10.93 -15.57
C GLN A 185 -8.98 11.64 -15.64
N GLY A 186 -9.64 11.86 -14.51
CA GLY A 186 -10.85 12.67 -14.42
C GLY A 186 -12.17 11.88 -14.43
N ALA A 187 -12.12 10.54 -14.45
CA ALA A 187 -13.31 9.71 -14.28
C ALA A 187 -13.94 9.94 -12.89
N ASP A 188 -15.26 9.82 -12.80
CA ASP A 188 -15.93 9.76 -11.50
C ASP A 188 -15.70 8.40 -10.81
N LYS A 189 -16.13 8.29 -9.54
CA LYS A 189 -15.89 7.08 -8.72
C LYS A 189 -16.55 5.82 -9.29
N ILE A 190 -17.72 5.95 -9.89
CA ILE A 190 -18.47 4.82 -10.47
C ILE A 190 -17.84 4.42 -11.80
N GLU A 191 -17.49 5.40 -12.63
CA GLU A 191 -16.78 5.15 -13.88
C GLU A 191 -15.43 4.47 -13.62
N ALA A 192 -14.61 5.00 -12.70
CA ALA A 192 -13.33 4.43 -12.33
C ALA A 192 -13.47 2.98 -11.82
N TYR A 193 -14.49 2.70 -11.00
CA TYR A 193 -14.81 1.35 -10.54
C TYR A 193 -15.15 0.40 -11.70
N LEU A 194 -16.00 0.82 -12.63
CA LEU A 194 -16.40 0.02 -13.79
C LEU A 194 -15.23 -0.21 -14.76
N GLN A 195 -14.35 0.77 -14.94
CA GLN A 195 -13.12 0.62 -15.72
C GLN A 195 -12.19 -0.40 -15.07
N ALA A 196 -11.98 -0.32 -13.75
CA ALA A 196 -11.19 -1.29 -13.00
C ALA A 196 -11.73 -2.73 -13.16
N ILE A 197 -13.05 -2.94 -13.05
CA ILE A 197 -13.67 -4.25 -13.32
C ILE A 197 -13.33 -4.77 -14.72
N ARG A 198 -13.37 -3.91 -15.74
CA ARG A 198 -13.10 -4.32 -17.12
C ARG A 198 -11.64 -4.71 -17.34
N ALA A 199 -10.72 -3.97 -16.72
CA ALA A 199 -9.28 -4.18 -16.87
C ALA A 199 -8.77 -5.40 -16.10
N THR A 200 -9.39 -5.77 -14.98
CA THR A 200 -8.90 -6.86 -14.11
C THR A 200 -9.76 -8.13 -14.19
N LYS A 201 -10.41 -8.38 -15.32
CA LYS A 201 -11.15 -9.64 -15.50
C LYS A 201 -10.16 -10.81 -15.54
N PRO A 202 -10.46 -11.94 -14.86
CA PRO A 202 -9.73 -13.16 -15.13
C PRO A 202 -9.91 -13.52 -16.61
N VAL A 203 -8.79 -13.77 -17.29
CA VAL A 203 -8.77 -14.40 -18.62
C VAL A 203 -9.27 -15.84 -18.49
#